data_AF-A0A7C5SS42-F1
#
_entry.id   AF-A0A7C5SS42-F1
#
_cell.length_a   1.000
_cell.length_b   1.000
_cell.length_c   1.000
_cell.angle_alpha   90.00
_cell.angle_beta   90.00
_cell.angle_gamma   90.00
#
_symmetry.space_group_name_H-M   'P 1'
#
loop_
_entity.id
_entity.type
_entity.pdbx_description
1 polymer ?
#
loop_
_entity_poly.entity_id
_entity_poly.type
_entity_poly.pdbx_seq_one_letter_code
_entity_poly.pdbx_strand_id
1 'polypeptide(L)' 'IHGCRVPDVLLSGDHKAIERWRLQQALGRTWLRRPALIEALRARQDDTGALPGQWDEQKETLLAEFIQQHKKP' A
#
# COMPACT_ATOMS: atom_id res chain seq x y z
N ILE A 1 -3.98 -17.68 -22.12
CA ILE A 1 -4.26 -16.51 -21.25
C ILE A 1 -5.10 -16.98 -20.07
N HIS A 2 -4.47 -17.17 -18.90
CA HIS A 2 -5.19 -17.63 -17.71
C HIS A 2 -6.09 -16.50 -17.20
N GLY A 3 -7.38 -16.80 -16.96
CA GLY A 3 -8.42 -15.85 -16.57
C GLY A 3 -8.20 -15.25 -15.18
N CYS A 4 -7.22 -14.37 -15.05
CA CYS A 4 -7.04 -13.53 -13.88
C CYS A 4 -8.30 -12.65 -13.76
N ARG A 5 -9.11 -12.90 -12.73
CA ARG A 5 -10.26 -12.08 -12.41
C ARG A 5 -9.77 -10.65 -12.14
N VAL A 6 -10.22 -9.71 -12.95
CA VAL A 6 -9.94 -8.29 -12.74
C VAL A 6 -10.60 -7.87 -11.43
N PRO A 7 -9.88 -7.20 -10.51
CA PRO A 7 -10.46 -6.67 -9.28
C PRO A 7 -11.66 -5.76 -9.58
N ASP A 8 -12.76 -5.93 -8.85
CA ASP A 8 -13.99 -5.16 -9.03
C ASP A 8 -13.76 -3.64 -8.88
N VAL A 9 -12.77 -3.24 -8.08
CA VAL A 9 -12.38 -1.83 -7.91
C VAL A 9 -11.85 -1.19 -9.21
N LEU A 10 -11.30 -1.97 -10.14
CA LEU A 10 -10.87 -1.47 -11.44
C LEU A 10 -12.03 -1.39 -12.44
N LEU A 11 -13.16 -2.05 -12.14
CA LEU A 11 -14.36 -2.09 -12.97
C LEU A 11 -15.41 -1.06 -12.54
N SER A 12 -15.31 -0.51 -11.32
CA SER A 12 -16.31 0.42 -10.76
C SER A 12 -16.25 1.85 -11.33
N GLY A 13 -15.16 2.23 -11.99
CA GLY A 13 -14.94 3.60 -12.51
C GLY A 13 -14.69 4.67 -11.43
N ASP A 14 -14.60 4.29 -10.16
CA ASP A 14 -14.29 5.21 -9.06
C ASP A 14 -12.79 5.47 -9.00
N HIS A 15 -12.38 6.63 -9.53
CA HIS A 15 -10.97 7.04 -9.54
C HIS A 15 -10.33 7.05 -8.15
N LYS A 16 -11.05 7.44 -7.09
CA LYS A 16 -10.50 7.46 -5.73
C LYS A 16 -10.26 6.05 -5.21
N ALA A 17 -11.18 5.14 -5.47
CA ALA A 17 -11.03 3.73 -5.09
C ALA A 17 -9.87 3.08 -5.84
N ILE A 18 -9.70 3.40 -7.14
CA ILE A 18 -8.58 2.93 -7.96
C ILE A 18 -7.25 3.48 -7.44
N GLU A 19 -7.16 4.77 -7.11
CA GLU A 19 -5.94 5.37 -6.55
C GLU A 19 -5.57 4.74 -5.21
N ARG A 20 -6.56 4.57 -4.31
CA ARG A 20 -6.38 3.89 -3.03
C ARG A 20 -5.87 2.46 -3.24
N TRP A 21 -6.48 1.70 -4.15
CA TRP A 21 -6.07 0.33 -4.46
C TRP A 21 -4.66 0.29 -5.04
N ARG A 22 -4.31 1.18 -5.96
CA ARG A 22 -2.95 1.27 -6.52
C ARG A 22 -1.91 1.57 -5.45
N LEU A 23 -2.21 2.49 -4.53
CA LEU A 23 -1.34 2.81 -3.41
C LEU A 23 -1.15 1.62 -2.47
N GLN A 24 -2.24 0.94 -2.10
CA GLN A 24 -2.21 -0.27 -1.29
C GLN A 24 -1.33 -1.36 -1.93
N GLN A 25 -1.51 -1.63 -3.22
CA GLN A 25 -0.71 -2.63 -3.94
C GLN A 25 0.77 -2.23 -4.05
N ALA A 26 1.08 -0.94 -4.24
CA ALA A 26 2.45 -0.44 -4.27
C ALA A 26 3.16 -0.62 -2.91
N LEU A 27 2.48 -0.27 -1.82
CA LEU A 27 2.96 -0.47 -0.45
C LEU A 27 3.15 -1.96 -0.15
N GLY A 28 2.15 -2.78 -0.46
CA GLY A 28 2.19 -4.22 -0.26
C GLY A 28 3.32 -4.90 -1.01
N ARG A 29 3.53 -4.56 -2.30
CA ARG A 29 4.66 -5.07 -3.10
C ARG A 29 6.01 -4.62 -2.56
N THR A 30 6.11 -3.38 -2.07
CA THR A 30 7.31 -2.86 -1.43
C THR A 30 7.59 -3.64 -0.15
N TRP A 31 6.59 -3.86 0.69
CA TRP A 31 6.71 -4.66 1.90
C TRP A 31 7.11 -6.12 1.62
N LEU A 32 6.53 -6.76 0.61
CA LEU A 32 6.86 -8.15 0.24
C LEU A 32 8.30 -8.31 -0.28
N ARG A 33 8.81 -7.32 -1.03
CA ARG A 33 10.14 -7.40 -1.67
C ARG A 33 11.26 -6.77 -0.86
N ARG A 34 10.95 -5.70 -0.13
CA ARG A 34 11.89 -4.85 0.61
C ARG A 34 11.22 -4.29 1.88
N PRO A 35 10.93 -5.13 2.88
CA PRO A 35 10.29 -4.69 4.12
C PRO A 35 11.12 -3.63 4.86
N ALA A 36 12.45 -3.68 4.77
CA ALA A 36 13.35 -2.70 5.38
C ALA A 36 13.11 -1.24 4.92
N LEU A 37 12.62 -1.02 3.69
CA LEU A 37 12.28 0.33 3.23
C LEU A 37 11.05 0.88 3.95
N ILE A 38 10.06 0.03 4.23
CA ILE A 38 8.86 0.41 4.97
C ILE A 38 9.24 0.76 6.42
N GLU A 39 10.08 -0.07 7.06
CA GLU A 39 10.57 0.21 8.42
C GLU A 39 11.37 1.51 8.48
N ALA A 40 12.24 1.78 7.48
CA ALA A 40 12.97 3.04 7.40
C ALA A 40 12.04 4.26 7.20
N LEU A 41 10.93 4.11 6.46
CA LEU A 41 9.95 5.18 6.27
C LEU A 41 9.14 5.44 7.55
N ARG A 42 8.80 4.39 8.31
CA ARG A 42 8.17 4.50 9.63
C ARG A 42 9.08 5.22 10.62
N ALA A 43 10.34 4.80 10.71
CA ALA A 43 11.32 5.38 11.64
C ALA A 43 11.65 6.84 11.32
N ARG A 44 11.49 7.27 10.06
CA ARG A 44 11.72 8.67 9.64
C ARG A 44 10.64 9.65 10.07
N GLN A 45 9.56 9.22 10.75
CA GLN A 45 8.54 10.14 11.26
C GLN A 45 9.08 11.12 12.31
N ASP A 46 10.16 10.76 13.01
CA ASP A 46 10.70 11.54 14.13
C ASP A 46 11.76 12.58 13.70
N ASP A 47 12.34 12.44 12.50
CA ASP A 47 13.40 13.34 12.02
C ASP A 47 12.80 14.50 11.21
N THR A 48 12.60 15.59 11.94
CA THR A 48 12.15 16.92 11.50
C THR A 48 12.73 17.36 10.15
N GLY A 49 11.85 17.60 9.17
CA GLY A 49 12.17 18.26 7.90
C GLY A 49 11.29 17.75 6.77
N ALA A 50 10.14 18.40 6.56
CA ALA A 50 9.10 18.01 5.59
C ALA A 50 9.67 17.73 4.18
N LEU A 51 9.81 16.44 3.85
CA LEU A 51 10.06 15.95 2.50
C LEU A 51 8.77 15.32 1.94
N PRO A 52 8.49 15.48 0.63
CA PRO A 52 7.35 14.85 -0.01
C PRO A 52 7.52 13.32 0.00
N GLY A 53 6.80 12.64 0.88
CA GLY A 53 6.88 11.18 1.01
C GLY A 53 6.74 10.60 2.43
N GLN A 54 6.43 11.42 3.44
CA GLN A 54 6.27 10.98 4.84
C GLN A 54 5.31 9.79 4.98
N TRP A 55 5.66 8.86 5.87
CA TRP A 55 4.76 7.79 6.29
C TRP A 55 3.57 8.41 7.04
N ASP A 56 2.35 8.15 6.58
CA ASP A 56 1.11 8.72 7.12
C ASP A 56 0.16 7.60 7.58
N GLU A 57 -0.87 7.97 8.35
CA GLU A 57 -1.87 7.03 8.88
C GLU A 57 -2.62 6.28 7.78
N GLN A 58 -2.84 6.93 6.63
CA GLN A 58 -3.49 6.30 5.47
C GLN A 58 -2.64 5.16 4.92
N LYS A 59 -1.33 5.36 4.71
CA LYS A 59 -0.40 4.34 4.21
C LYS A 59 -0.28 3.18 5.19
N GLU A 60 -0.22 3.46 6.49
CA GLU A 60 -0.21 2.42 7.53
C GLU A 60 -1.48 1.56 7.44
N THR A 61 -2.64 2.20 7.35
CA THR A 61 -3.94 1.51 7.21
C THR A 61 -3.97 0.64 5.95
N LEU A 62 -3.56 1.18 4.79
CA LEU A 62 -3.56 0.44 3.53
C LEU A 62 -2.61 -0.76 3.56
N LEU A 63 -1.42 -0.58 4.13
CA LEU A 63 -0.46 -1.68 4.29
C LEU A 63 -1.01 -2.75 5.24
N ALA A 64 -1.61 -2.36 6.37
CA ALA A 64 -2.23 -3.29 7.30
C ALA A 64 -3.36 -4.09 6.64
N GLU A 65 -4.24 -3.45 5.87
CA GLU A 65 -5.28 -4.12 5.07
C GLU A 65 -4.68 -5.10 4.05
N PHE A 66 -3.61 -4.70 3.36
CA PHE A 66 -2.93 -5.57 2.40
C PHE A 66 -2.34 -6.81 3.08
N ILE A 67 -1.65 -6.62 4.21
CA ILE A 67 -1.08 -7.71 5.00
C ILE A 67 -2.21 -8.65 5.44
N GLN A 68 -3.33 -8.13 5.97
CA GLN A 68 -4.47 -8.96 6.36
C GLN A 68 -5.04 -9.79 5.20
N GLN A 69 -5.14 -9.21 3.99
CA GLN A 69 -5.62 -9.92 2.80
C GLN A 69 -4.67 -11.05 2.36
N HIS A 70 -3.36 -10.85 2.47
CA HIS A 70 -2.33 -11.80 2.02
C HIS A 70 -1.86 -12.78 3.09
N LYS A 71 -2.18 -12.56 4.38
CA LYS A 71 -1.79 -13.43 5.50
C LYS A 71 -2.82 -14.54 5.81
N LYS A 72 -3.76 -14.82 4.90
CA LYS A 72 -4.66 -15.98 5.07
C LYS A 72 -3.86 -17.28 4.98
N PRO A 73 -4.09 -18.24 5.91
CA PRO A 73 -3.38 -19.51 5.99
C PRO A 73 -3.62 -20.41 4.78
#